data_AF-A0A7C2ALJ8-F1
#
_entry.id   AF-A0A7C2ALJ8-F1
#
_cell.length_a   1.000
_cell.length_b   1.000
_cell.length_c   1.000
_cell.angle_alpha   90.00
_cell.angle_beta   90.00
_cell.angle_gamma   90.00
#
_symmetry.space_group_name_H-M   'P 1'
#
loop_
_entity.id
_entity.type
_entity.pdbx_description
1 polymer ?
#
loop_
_entity_poly.entity_id
_entity_poly.type
_entity_poly.pdbx_seq_one_letter_code
_entity_poly.pdbx_strand_id
1 'polypeptide(L)'
;MAALPPLSPGEFLRVLEHNAFVPEAPMRPEFDAVARETAAELASSPHDSDRVRRILAALPERIASHLGPHGWDWNGFYVLDPSGILRLGPAHGPPVCAELSPSNAPAGPLPPPFTSGMCFDGLVLNQTLYASRSTDPSGRPGPWPGYVSCDAESGLDTVAGIVSPLRDPGGRPIAVWDLDASRPLATGDVRFVDVFFASLSRALALSPADFLKGA
;
A
#
# COMPACT_ATOMS: atom_id res chain seq x y z
N MET A 1 -25.72 -0.11 0.73
CA MET A 1 -25.21 1.22 1.14
C MET A 1 -24.93 2.03 -0.11
N ALA A 2 -25.29 3.31 -0.15
CA ALA A 2 -24.92 4.18 -1.26
C ALA A 2 -23.42 4.48 -1.22
N ALA A 3 -22.77 4.57 -2.39
CA ALA A 3 -21.37 4.96 -2.49
C ALA A 3 -21.17 6.39 -1.95
N LEU A 4 -20.09 6.60 -1.21
CA LEU A 4 -19.74 7.94 -0.74
C LEU A 4 -19.22 8.78 -1.92
N PRO A 5 -19.54 10.08 -1.97
CA PRO A 5 -18.99 10.95 -3.00
C PRO A 5 -17.45 11.05 -2.89
N PRO A 6 -16.76 11.25 -4.02
CA PRO A 6 -15.31 11.47 -4.00
C PRO A 6 -14.91 12.65 -3.13
N LEU A 7 -13.72 12.60 -2.55
CA LEU A 7 -13.15 13.73 -1.81
C LEU A 7 -12.62 14.78 -2.79
N SER A 8 -12.90 16.06 -2.52
CA SER A 8 -12.17 17.16 -3.13
C SER A 8 -10.71 17.19 -2.64
N PRO A 9 -9.78 17.84 -3.36
CA PRO A 9 -8.38 17.96 -2.94
C PRO A 9 -8.21 18.58 -1.54
N GLY A 10 -9.04 19.59 -1.22
CA GLY A 10 -9.03 20.22 0.11
C GLY A 10 -9.56 19.30 1.21
N GLU A 11 -10.55 18.46 0.92
CA GLU A 11 -11.03 17.46 1.89
C GLU A 11 -10.00 16.34 2.09
N PHE A 12 -9.32 15.91 1.02
CA PHE A 12 -8.22 14.95 1.09
C PHE A 12 -7.13 15.43 2.07
N LEU A 13 -6.65 16.66 1.90
CA LEU A 13 -5.66 17.24 2.82
C LEU A 13 -6.21 17.38 4.25
N ARG A 14 -7.45 17.86 4.43
CA ARG A 14 -8.04 18.00 5.78
C ARG A 14 -8.15 16.66 6.52
N VAL A 15 -8.47 15.58 5.82
CA VAL A 15 -8.51 14.23 6.43
C VAL A 15 -7.11 13.83 6.91
N LEU A 16 -6.08 14.09 6.10
CA LEU A 16 -4.69 13.80 6.48
C LEU A 16 -4.21 14.67 7.64
N GLU A 17 -4.51 15.97 7.63
CA GLU A 17 -4.14 16.91 8.70
C GLU A 17 -4.85 16.56 10.02
N HIS A 18 -6.14 16.24 9.98
CA HIS A 18 -6.87 15.81 11.17
C HIS A 18 -6.31 14.50 11.74
N ASN A 19 -5.76 13.67 10.87
CA ASN A 19 -5.07 12.45 11.24
C ASN A 19 -3.54 12.60 11.37
N ALA A 20 -3.00 13.82 11.29
CA ALA A 20 -1.57 14.06 11.46
C ALA A 20 -1.20 14.22 12.94
N PHE A 21 -2.10 14.81 13.71
CA PHE A 21 -1.90 15.13 15.12
C PHE A 21 -2.49 14.03 16.01
N VAL A 22 -1.73 12.94 16.21
CA VAL A 22 -1.86 12.12 17.42
C VAL A 22 -0.50 12.18 18.12
N PRO A 23 -0.42 12.79 19.34
CA PRO A 23 0.84 12.99 20.06
C PRO A 23 1.68 11.72 20.21
N GLU A 24 1.03 10.57 20.30
CA GLU A 24 1.62 9.25 20.54
C GLU A 24 2.22 8.61 19.27
N ALA A 25 1.93 9.16 18.08
CA ALA A 25 2.41 8.64 16.80
C ALA A 25 2.66 9.79 15.80
N PRO A 26 3.70 10.63 16.05
CA PRO A 26 4.01 11.74 15.17
C PRO A 26 4.35 11.24 13.76
N MET A 27 3.72 11.87 12.77
CA MET A 27 3.99 11.61 11.37
C MET A 27 5.31 12.26 10.94
N ARG A 28 6.01 11.64 9.99
CA ARG A 28 7.21 12.20 9.39
C ARG A 28 6.87 13.46 8.59
N PRO A 29 7.70 14.52 8.61
CA PRO A 29 7.45 15.71 7.80
C PRO A 29 7.39 15.40 6.29
N GLU A 30 8.11 14.38 5.84
CA GLU A 30 8.10 13.91 4.44
C GLU A 30 6.71 13.45 3.97
N PHE A 31 5.84 13.02 4.88
CA PHE A 31 4.45 12.66 4.55
C PHE A 31 3.63 13.86 4.09
N ASP A 32 3.91 15.06 4.62
CA ASP A 32 3.23 16.29 4.20
C ASP A 32 3.60 16.64 2.75
N ALA A 33 4.85 16.41 2.34
CA ALA A 33 5.27 16.63 0.96
C ALA A 33 4.53 15.70 -0.01
N VAL A 34 4.51 14.39 0.28
CA VAL A 34 3.77 13.39 -0.53
C VAL A 34 2.28 13.73 -0.61
N ALA A 35 1.68 14.13 0.52
CA ALA A 35 0.28 14.51 0.60
C ALA A 35 -0.04 15.76 -0.24
N ARG A 36 0.77 16.81 -0.13
CA ARG A 36 0.58 18.08 -0.86
C ARG A 36 0.76 17.92 -2.35
N GLU A 37 1.78 17.18 -2.80
CA GLU A 37 2.00 16.92 -4.22
C GLU A 37 0.84 16.10 -4.82
N THR A 38 0.36 15.09 -4.07
CA THR A 38 -0.82 14.30 -4.49
C THR A 38 -2.08 15.14 -4.55
N ALA A 39 -2.30 16.01 -3.57
CA ALA A 39 -3.43 16.93 -3.56
C ALA A 39 -3.36 17.95 -4.71
N ALA A 40 -2.17 18.45 -5.03
CA ALA A 40 -1.97 19.35 -6.16
C ALA A 40 -2.33 18.68 -7.49
N GLU A 41 -1.96 17.40 -7.66
CA GLU A 41 -2.30 16.63 -8.85
C GLU A 41 -3.81 16.29 -8.90
N LEU A 42 -4.43 15.97 -7.76
CA LEU A 42 -5.88 15.80 -7.64
C LEU A 42 -6.65 17.08 -8.03
N ALA A 43 -6.05 18.26 -7.78
CA ALA A 43 -6.62 19.55 -8.16
C ALA A 43 -6.39 19.90 -9.64
N SER A 44 -5.44 19.24 -10.30
CA SER A 44 -5.12 19.47 -11.72
C SER A 44 -6.06 18.67 -12.64
N SER A 45 -6.65 19.33 -13.64
CA SER A 45 -7.53 18.72 -14.65
C SER A 45 -8.85 18.10 -14.13
N PRO A 46 -9.87 17.92 -15.00
CA PRO A 46 -11.12 17.27 -14.61
C PRO A 46 -10.90 15.85 -14.08
N HIS A 47 -11.87 15.34 -13.32
CA HIS A 47 -11.84 13.97 -12.81
C HIS A 47 -12.13 13.00 -13.96
N ASP A 48 -11.08 12.52 -14.60
CA ASP A 48 -11.11 11.49 -15.64
C ASP A 48 -10.16 10.33 -15.31
N SER A 49 -10.33 9.22 -16.03
CA SER A 49 -9.50 8.02 -15.86
C SER A 49 -8.02 8.28 -16.15
N ASP A 50 -7.69 9.23 -17.03
CA ASP A 50 -6.30 9.55 -17.35
C ASP A 50 -5.60 10.24 -16.19
N ARG A 51 -6.30 11.11 -15.46
CA ARG A 51 -5.81 11.71 -14.21
C ARG A 51 -5.58 10.64 -13.15
N VAL A 52 -6.52 9.72 -12.96
CA VAL A 52 -6.37 8.62 -12.00
C VAL A 52 -5.12 7.80 -12.33
N ARG A 53 -4.96 7.38 -13.59
CA ARG A 53 -3.79 6.61 -14.05
C ARG A 53 -2.47 7.37 -13.86
N ARG A 54 -2.42 8.67 -14.15
CA ARG A 54 -1.22 9.50 -13.93
C ARG A 54 -0.83 9.54 -12.46
N ILE A 55 -1.78 9.78 -11.57
CA ILE A 55 -1.54 9.82 -10.12
C ILE A 55 -1.01 8.45 -9.65
N LEU A 56 -1.69 7.37 -10.00
CA LEU A 56 -1.27 6.01 -9.61
C LEU A 56 0.10 5.64 -10.19
N ALA A 57 0.43 6.08 -11.41
CA ALA A 57 1.72 5.80 -12.04
C ALA A 57 2.87 6.61 -11.40
N ALA A 58 2.62 7.84 -10.97
CA ALA A 58 3.64 8.72 -10.39
C ALA A 58 3.87 8.47 -8.88
N LEU A 59 2.88 7.90 -8.20
CA LEU A 59 2.90 7.79 -6.74
C LEU A 59 4.07 6.95 -6.18
N PRO A 60 4.45 5.79 -6.76
CA PRO A 60 5.57 5.02 -6.22
C PRO A 60 6.90 5.77 -6.25
N GLU A 61 7.17 6.47 -7.35
CA GLU A 61 8.35 7.33 -7.49
C GLU A 61 8.33 8.49 -6.49
N ARG A 62 7.16 9.13 -6.33
CA ARG A 62 6.97 10.21 -5.34
C ARG A 62 7.23 9.73 -3.91
N ILE A 63 6.74 8.55 -3.56
CA ILE A 63 6.97 7.97 -2.24
C ILE A 63 8.46 7.63 -2.07
N ALA A 64 9.09 7.02 -3.07
CA ALA A 64 10.50 6.67 -3.02
C ALA A 64 11.41 7.91 -2.87
N SER A 65 11.13 9.00 -3.58
CA SER A 65 11.95 10.22 -3.52
C SER A 65 11.96 10.88 -2.13
N HIS A 66 10.85 10.79 -1.40
CA HIS A 66 10.70 11.36 -0.06
C HIS A 66 11.05 10.39 1.06
N LEU A 67 10.74 9.10 0.90
CA LEU A 67 10.81 8.09 1.98
C LEU A 67 11.91 7.04 1.78
N GLY A 68 12.51 6.95 0.59
CA GLY A 68 13.67 6.09 0.33
C GLY A 68 14.85 6.32 1.30
N PRO A 69 15.26 7.57 1.60
CA PRO A 69 16.30 7.85 2.60
C PRO A 69 15.99 7.32 4.01
N HIS A 70 14.71 7.05 4.30
CA HIS A 70 14.22 6.49 5.56
C HIS A 70 14.14 4.96 5.56
N GLY A 71 14.62 4.30 4.50
CA GLY A 71 14.65 2.84 4.37
C GLY A 71 13.38 2.23 3.79
N TRP A 72 12.59 3.01 3.04
CA TRP A 72 11.48 2.48 2.24
C TRP A 72 12.04 2.05 0.87
N ASP A 73 12.54 0.83 0.79
CA ASP A 73 13.39 0.38 -0.32
C ASP A 73 12.58 -0.14 -1.52
N TRP A 74 11.37 -0.64 -1.27
CA TRP A 74 10.44 -1.06 -2.32
C TRP A 74 9.02 -0.64 -1.98
N ASN A 75 8.28 -0.15 -2.97
CA ASN A 75 6.88 0.16 -2.80
C ASN A 75 6.09 0.08 -4.10
N GLY A 76 4.82 -0.33 -4.04
CA GLY A 76 4.02 -0.46 -5.25
C GLY A 76 2.63 -1.00 -5.04
N PHE A 77 1.93 -1.17 -6.16
CA PHE A 77 0.58 -1.72 -6.19
C PHE A 77 0.57 -3.17 -6.64
N TYR A 78 -0.25 -3.99 -5.99
CA TYR A 78 -0.72 -5.26 -6.53
C TYR A 78 -2.23 -5.20 -6.74
N VAL A 79 -2.68 -5.49 -7.95
CA VAL A 79 -4.07 -5.32 -8.39
C VAL A 79 -4.75 -6.68 -8.46
N LEU A 80 -5.95 -6.79 -7.89
CA LEU A 80 -6.73 -8.01 -7.95
C LEU A 80 -7.33 -8.18 -9.35
N ASP A 81 -6.92 -9.22 -10.05
CA ASP A 81 -7.50 -9.58 -11.33
C ASP A 81 -8.79 -10.42 -11.16
N PRO A 82 -9.60 -10.60 -12.23
CA PRO A 82 -10.82 -11.39 -12.16
C PRO A 82 -10.63 -12.87 -11.80
N SER A 83 -9.41 -13.40 -11.93
CA SER A 83 -9.07 -14.79 -11.55
C SER A 83 -8.71 -14.94 -10.07
N GLY A 84 -8.62 -13.82 -9.33
CA GLY A 84 -8.23 -13.80 -7.92
C GLY A 84 -6.71 -13.76 -7.70
N ILE A 85 -5.93 -13.42 -8.74
CA ILE A 85 -4.48 -13.26 -8.67
C ILE A 85 -4.16 -11.77 -8.49
N LEU A 86 -3.19 -11.49 -7.62
CA LEU A 86 -2.63 -10.15 -7.43
C LEU A 86 -1.53 -9.92 -8.46
N ARG A 87 -1.71 -8.94 -9.35
CA ARG A 87 -0.77 -8.58 -10.42
C ARG A 87 -0.04 -7.29 -10.10
N LEU A 88 1.27 -7.26 -10.33
CA LEU A 88 2.09 -6.08 -10.12
C LEU A 88 1.61 -4.92 -11.02
N GLY A 89 1.26 -3.80 -10.40
CA GLY A 89 0.94 -2.52 -11.02
C GLY A 89 2.16 -1.58 -11.02
N PRO A 90 1.93 -0.25 -11.02
CA PRO A 90 3.01 0.71 -10.83
C PRO A 90 3.75 0.46 -9.50
N ALA A 91 5.08 0.47 -9.54
CA ALA A 91 5.95 0.22 -8.40
C ALA A 91 7.31 0.92 -8.59
N HIS A 92 8.03 1.09 -7.49
CA HIS A 92 9.41 1.57 -7.44
C HIS A 92 10.25 0.65 -6.55
N GLY A 93 11.45 0.31 -7.01
CA GLY A 93 12.39 -0.57 -6.31
C GLY A 93 12.97 -1.65 -7.25
N PRO A 94 13.75 -2.60 -6.71
CA PRO A 94 14.24 -3.73 -7.50
C PRO A 94 13.09 -4.60 -8.04
N PRO A 95 13.33 -5.42 -9.09
CA PRO A 95 12.34 -6.37 -9.59
C PRO A 95 11.89 -7.34 -8.49
N VAL A 96 10.58 -7.54 -8.36
CA VAL A 96 9.94 -8.49 -7.44
C VAL A 96 8.94 -9.36 -8.22
N CYS A 97 8.19 -10.22 -7.51
CA CYS A 97 7.20 -11.09 -8.13
C CYS A 97 6.18 -10.29 -8.95
N ALA A 98 6.01 -10.63 -10.23
CA ALA A 98 5.00 -10.00 -11.08
C ALA A 98 3.57 -10.45 -10.73
N GLU A 99 3.43 -11.64 -10.12
CA GLU A 99 2.16 -12.23 -9.75
C GLU A 99 2.26 -12.86 -8.36
N LEU A 100 1.25 -12.62 -7.52
CA LEU A 100 1.06 -13.28 -6.25
C LEU A 100 -0.24 -14.09 -6.33
N SER A 101 -0.14 -15.40 -6.10
CA SER A 101 -1.30 -16.29 -6.01
C SER A 101 -1.55 -16.68 -4.55
N PRO A 102 -2.81 -16.99 -4.15
CA PRO A 102 -3.15 -17.39 -2.78
C PRO A 102 -2.41 -18.64 -2.27
N SER A 103 -1.81 -19.41 -3.17
CA SER A 103 -1.10 -20.68 -2.92
C SER A 103 0.42 -20.57 -2.97
N ASN A 104 1.00 -19.40 -3.26
CA ASN A 104 2.46 -19.25 -3.43
C ASN A 104 3.22 -19.09 -2.12
N ALA A 105 2.56 -19.04 -0.96
CA ALA A 105 3.29 -19.12 0.30
C ALA A 105 3.75 -20.56 0.55
N PRO A 106 5.00 -20.79 1.00
CA PRO A 106 5.38 -22.09 1.53
C PRO A 106 4.38 -22.48 2.62
N ALA A 107 3.91 -23.72 2.61
CA ALA A 107 2.92 -24.25 3.54
C ALA A 107 3.31 -23.93 5.00
N GLY A 108 2.78 -22.83 5.52
CA GLY A 108 2.88 -22.47 6.92
C GLY A 108 1.99 -23.40 7.75
N PRO A 109 2.19 -23.48 9.07
CA PRO A 109 1.40 -24.34 9.95
C PRO A 109 -0.06 -23.86 10.13
N LEU A 110 -0.44 -22.72 9.56
CA LEU A 110 -1.78 -22.15 9.68
C LEU A 110 -2.71 -22.73 8.61
N PRO A 111 -3.90 -23.24 8.99
CA PRO A 111 -4.89 -23.69 8.02
C PRO A 111 -5.44 -22.51 7.20
N PRO A 112 -6.02 -22.77 6.02
CA PRO A 112 -6.73 -21.76 5.24
C PRO A 112 -7.69 -20.94 6.12
N PRO A 113 -7.78 -19.62 5.89
CA PRO A 113 -7.35 -18.90 4.69
C PRO A 113 -5.91 -18.33 4.72
N PHE A 114 -5.12 -18.55 5.78
CA PHE A 114 -3.88 -17.79 6.08
C PHE A 114 -2.62 -18.24 5.34
N THR A 115 -2.72 -18.64 4.07
CA THR A 115 -1.59 -19.20 3.30
C THR A 115 -1.15 -18.32 2.13
N SER A 116 -1.56 -17.06 2.09
CA SER A 116 -1.43 -16.22 0.91
C SER A 116 -0.47 -15.03 1.06
N GLY A 117 0.17 -14.89 2.23
CA GLY A 117 1.09 -13.79 2.52
C GLY A 117 0.38 -12.48 2.83
N MET A 118 1.15 -11.51 3.32
CA MET A 118 0.65 -10.27 3.91
C MET A 118 -0.26 -9.47 2.95
N CYS A 119 0.10 -9.38 1.66
CA CYS A 119 -0.69 -8.69 0.63
C CYS A 119 -2.11 -9.26 0.50
N PHE A 120 -2.27 -10.58 0.45
CA PHE A 120 -3.59 -11.19 0.38
C PHE A 120 -4.34 -11.08 1.71
N ASP A 121 -3.66 -11.20 2.85
CA ASP A 121 -4.30 -11.04 4.15
C ASP A 121 -4.86 -9.61 4.29
N GLY A 122 -4.14 -8.59 3.85
CA GLY A 122 -4.61 -7.20 3.83
C GLY A 122 -5.83 -7.01 2.92
N LEU A 123 -5.85 -7.72 1.78
CA LEU A 123 -6.99 -7.73 0.86
C LEU A 123 -8.22 -8.43 1.47
N VAL A 124 -8.06 -9.63 2.00
CA VAL A 124 -9.14 -10.46 2.56
C VAL A 124 -9.72 -9.83 3.82
N LEU A 125 -8.87 -9.34 4.73
CA LEU A 125 -9.29 -8.67 5.94
C LEU A 125 -9.80 -7.25 5.68
N ASN A 126 -9.52 -6.69 4.50
CA ASN A 126 -9.82 -5.32 4.14
C ASN A 126 -9.25 -4.33 5.17
N GLN A 127 -8.01 -4.58 5.61
CA GLN A 127 -7.31 -3.83 6.66
C GLN A 127 -5.87 -3.55 6.28
N THR A 128 -5.35 -2.41 6.72
CA THR A 128 -3.92 -2.13 6.69
C THR A 128 -3.23 -3.06 7.69
N LEU A 129 -2.23 -3.81 7.24
CA LEU A 129 -1.44 -4.70 8.08
C LEU A 129 0.00 -4.20 8.14
N TYR A 130 0.66 -4.47 9.26
CA TYR A 130 2.05 -4.11 9.50
C TYR A 130 2.79 -5.32 10.06
N ALA A 131 3.98 -5.57 9.52
CA ALA A 131 4.90 -6.56 10.02
C ALA A 131 6.25 -5.89 10.30
N SER A 132 6.86 -6.26 11.40
CA SER A 132 8.26 -5.98 11.67
C SER A 132 8.90 -7.26 12.18
N ARG A 133 10.19 -7.45 11.91
CA ARG A 133 11.05 -8.49 12.51
C ARG A 133 11.16 -8.27 14.04
N SER A 134 10.03 -8.27 14.75
CA SER A 134 10.00 -8.40 16.20
C SER A 134 10.19 -9.87 16.53
N THR A 135 11.22 -10.15 17.32
CA THR A 135 11.63 -11.46 17.81
C THR A 135 10.51 -12.13 18.61
N ASP A 136 10.21 -13.39 18.31
CA ASP A 136 9.53 -14.24 19.30
C ASP A 136 10.40 -14.37 20.57
N PRO A 137 9.83 -14.62 21.76
CA PRO A 137 10.55 -14.91 23.01
C PRO A 137 11.79 -15.82 22.92
N SER A 138 11.92 -16.64 21.87
CA SER A 138 13.05 -17.52 21.55
C SER A 138 14.19 -16.84 20.77
N GLY A 139 14.14 -15.54 20.52
CA GLY A 139 15.21 -14.78 19.85
C GLY A 139 15.38 -15.04 18.35
N ARG A 140 14.36 -15.58 17.66
CA ARG A 140 14.36 -15.72 16.20
C ARG A 140 13.47 -14.65 15.54
N PRO A 141 13.97 -13.90 14.54
CA PRO A 141 13.10 -13.13 13.66
C PRO A 141 12.34 -14.10 12.72
N GLY A 142 11.01 -14.02 12.68
CA GLY A 142 10.19 -14.71 11.69
C GLY A 142 9.40 -13.70 10.85
N PRO A 143 9.31 -13.85 9.51
CA PRO A 143 8.47 -12.98 8.69
C PRO A 143 6.97 -13.27 8.96
N TRP A 144 6.08 -12.41 8.44
CA TRP A 144 4.61 -12.63 8.50
C TRP A 144 4.25 -14.08 8.14
N PRO A 145 3.29 -14.75 8.80
CA PRO A 145 2.93 -16.13 8.46
C PRO A 145 2.56 -16.26 6.98
N GLY A 146 3.25 -17.15 6.25
CA GLY A 146 3.08 -17.29 4.81
C GLY A 146 3.71 -16.16 3.98
N TYR A 147 4.70 -15.43 4.53
CA TYR A 147 5.45 -14.42 3.79
C TYR A 147 5.99 -14.99 2.48
N VAL A 148 5.63 -14.32 1.39
CA VAL A 148 6.13 -14.61 0.06
C VAL A 148 7.40 -13.79 -0.10
N SER A 149 8.54 -14.42 0.16
CA SER A 149 9.85 -13.80 -0.04
C SER A 149 10.14 -13.71 -1.54
N CYS A 150 9.70 -12.63 -2.17
CA CYS A 150 10.24 -12.19 -3.46
C CYS A 150 11.68 -11.64 -3.32
N ASP A 151 12.15 -11.48 -2.08
CA ASP A 151 13.42 -10.87 -1.68
C ASP A 151 14.68 -11.63 -2.12
N ALA A 152 14.62 -12.96 -2.22
CA ALA A 152 15.80 -13.78 -2.42
C ALA A 152 16.49 -13.54 -3.79
N GLU A 153 15.74 -13.08 -4.78
CA GLU A 153 16.25 -12.70 -6.10
C GLU A 153 16.38 -11.18 -6.28
N SER A 154 15.63 -10.38 -5.51
CA SER A 154 15.63 -8.91 -5.62
C SER A 154 16.77 -8.25 -4.83
N GLY A 155 17.34 -8.95 -3.84
CA GLY A 155 18.39 -8.43 -2.96
C GLY A 155 17.88 -7.48 -1.87
N LEU A 156 16.57 -7.41 -1.65
CA LEU A 156 15.96 -6.66 -0.55
C LEU A 156 16.32 -7.30 0.80
N ASP A 157 16.71 -6.47 1.78
CA ASP A 157 16.90 -6.90 3.17
C ASP A 157 15.72 -6.41 4.02
N THR A 158 14.53 -6.91 3.69
CA THR A 158 13.27 -6.49 4.32
C THR A 158 13.25 -6.86 5.81
N VAL A 159 13.15 -5.85 6.67
CA VAL A 159 13.01 -6.01 8.12
C VAL A 159 11.65 -5.58 8.64
N ALA A 160 10.92 -4.78 7.86
CA ALA A 160 9.55 -4.38 8.14
C ALA A 160 8.77 -4.17 6.83
N GLY A 161 7.45 -4.31 6.88
CA GLY A 161 6.57 -4.06 5.75
C GLY A 161 5.20 -3.57 6.17
N ILE A 162 4.52 -2.88 5.26
CA ILE A 162 3.13 -2.43 5.42
C ILE A 162 2.38 -2.76 4.15
N VAL A 163 1.19 -3.35 4.30
CA VAL A 163 0.23 -3.48 3.19
C VAL A 163 -1.01 -2.69 3.52
N SER A 164 -1.61 -2.03 2.53
CA SER A 164 -2.86 -1.30 2.70
C SER A 164 -3.81 -1.50 1.53
N PRO A 165 -5.06 -1.94 1.76
CA PRO A 165 -6.00 -2.18 0.69
C PRO A 165 -6.54 -0.89 0.08
N LEU A 166 -6.54 -0.83 -1.25
CA LEU A 166 -7.25 0.16 -2.04
C LEU A 166 -8.63 -0.37 -2.40
N ARG A 167 -9.63 0.50 -2.27
CA ARG A 167 -11.05 0.13 -2.32
C ARG A 167 -11.78 0.84 -3.45
N ASP A 168 -12.74 0.14 -4.06
CA ASP A 168 -13.71 0.78 -4.94
C ASP A 168 -14.72 1.64 -4.14
N PRO A 169 -15.58 2.44 -4.80
CA PRO A 169 -16.59 3.26 -4.11
C PRO A 169 -17.61 2.45 -3.29
N GLY A 170 -17.72 1.14 -3.52
CA GLY A 170 -18.52 0.21 -2.73
C GLY A 170 -17.81 -0.27 -1.46
N GLY A 171 -16.54 0.11 -1.24
CA GLY A 171 -15.72 -0.32 -0.11
C GLY A 171 -15.06 -1.69 -0.30
N ARG A 172 -15.17 -2.28 -1.49
CA ARG A 172 -14.57 -3.58 -1.79
C ARG A 172 -13.08 -3.41 -2.15
N PRO A 173 -12.18 -4.19 -1.54
CA PRO A 173 -10.76 -4.23 -1.94
C PRO A 173 -10.61 -4.64 -3.41
N ILE A 174 -9.82 -3.87 -4.15
CA ILE A 174 -9.51 -4.12 -5.57
C ILE A 174 -8.01 -4.14 -5.87
N ALA A 175 -7.20 -3.65 -4.95
CA ALA A 175 -5.76 -3.68 -5.00
C ALA A 175 -5.21 -3.55 -3.57
N VAL A 176 -3.91 -3.78 -3.42
CA VAL A 176 -3.15 -3.43 -2.22
C VAL A 176 -1.97 -2.56 -2.60
N TRP A 177 -1.68 -1.59 -1.74
CA TRP A 177 -0.37 -0.98 -1.63
C TRP A 177 0.50 -1.90 -0.80
N ASP A 178 1.74 -2.10 -1.23
CA ASP A 178 2.75 -2.90 -0.53
C ASP A 178 4.04 -2.08 -0.40
N LEU A 179 4.72 -2.28 0.72
CA LEU A 179 5.92 -1.56 1.14
C LEU A 179 6.85 -2.54 1.85
N ASP A 180 8.07 -2.62 1.37
CA ASP A 180 9.18 -3.31 2.05
C ASP A 180 10.23 -2.30 2.49
N ALA A 181 10.71 -2.47 3.73
CA ALA A 181 11.65 -1.57 4.36
C ALA A 181 12.82 -2.32 5.01
N SER A 182 14.05 -1.84 4.78
CA SER A 182 15.28 -2.30 5.44
C SER A 182 15.49 -1.72 6.83
N ARG A 183 14.58 -0.86 7.29
CA ARG A 183 14.59 -0.28 8.63
C ARG A 183 13.26 -0.50 9.34
N PRO A 184 13.26 -0.57 10.69
CA PRO A 184 12.01 -0.57 11.44
C PRO A 184 11.15 0.65 11.12
N LEU A 185 9.85 0.42 10.94
CA LEU A 185 8.88 1.48 10.71
C LEU A 185 8.33 2.01 12.04
N ALA A 186 8.06 3.30 12.09
CA ALA A 186 7.44 3.96 13.22
C ALA A 186 5.90 3.79 13.18
N THR A 187 5.22 3.89 14.32
CA THR A 187 3.75 3.84 14.38
C THR A 187 3.09 4.90 13.48
N GLY A 188 3.72 6.07 13.34
CA GLY A 188 3.27 7.12 12.43
C GLY A 188 3.28 6.71 10.95
N ASP A 189 4.16 5.77 10.55
CA ASP A 189 4.26 5.27 9.18
C ASP A 189 3.02 4.45 8.81
N VAL A 190 2.62 3.51 9.68
CA VAL A 190 1.43 2.68 9.50
C VAL A 190 0.18 3.53 9.40
N ARG A 191 0.06 4.53 10.29
CA ARG A 191 -1.08 5.44 10.30
C ARG A 191 -1.16 6.30 9.05
N PHE A 192 -0.03 6.85 8.60
CA PHE A 192 0.02 7.61 7.36
C PHE A 192 -0.46 6.75 6.19
N VAL A 193 0.11 5.55 6.02
CA VAL A 193 -0.27 4.64 4.93
C VAL A 193 -1.77 4.34 4.97
N ASP A 194 -2.32 3.97 6.12
CA ASP A 194 -3.74 3.64 6.26
C ASP A 194 -4.65 4.81 5.84
N VAL A 195 -4.43 6.00 6.41
CA VAL A 195 -5.28 7.16 6.14
C VAL A 195 -5.08 7.67 4.72
N PHE A 196 -3.84 7.67 4.22
CA PHE A 196 -3.50 8.13 2.88
C PHE A 196 -4.16 7.28 1.81
N PHE A 197 -4.02 5.94 1.85
CA PHE A 197 -4.60 5.09 0.82
C PHE A 197 -6.13 4.96 0.94
N ALA A 198 -6.70 5.05 2.14
CA ALA A 198 -8.15 5.16 2.31
C ALA A 198 -8.70 6.46 1.69
N SER A 199 -8.02 7.59 1.94
CA SER A 199 -8.40 8.90 1.41
C SER A 199 -8.21 8.96 -0.10
N LEU A 200 -7.12 8.40 -0.61
CA LEU A 200 -6.80 8.35 -2.04
C LEU A 200 -7.83 7.51 -2.80
N SER A 201 -8.19 6.34 -2.26
CA SER A 201 -9.22 5.47 -2.83
C SER A 201 -10.54 6.21 -3.02
N ARG A 202 -10.94 7.00 -2.01
CA ARG A 202 -12.16 7.81 -2.08
C ARG A 202 -12.00 9.01 -3.02
N ALA A 203 -10.88 9.72 -2.99
CA ALA A 203 -10.63 10.88 -3.85
C ALA A 203 -10.65 10.51 -5.34
N LEU A 204 -10.12 9.33 -5.69
CA LEU A 204 -10.03 8.87 -7.07
C LEU A 204 -11.25 8.07 -7.54
N ALA A 205 -12.08 7.55 -6.63
CA ALA A 205 -13.20 6.65 -6.93
C ALA A 205 -12.74 5.43 -7.76
N LEU A 206 -11.76 4.71 -7.23
CA LEU A 206 -10.98 3.72 -7.96
C LEU A 206 -11.80 2.56 -8.52
N SER A 207 -11.32 2.03 -9.64
CA SER A 207 -11.73 0.79 -10.26
C SER A 207 -10.52 -0.06 -10.64
N PRO A 208 -10.66 -1.39 -10.82
CA PRO A 208 -9.55 -2.23 -11.27
C PRO A 208 -8.91 -1.76 -12.60
N ALA A 209 -9.68 -1.13 -13.49
CA ALA A 209 -9.22 -0.65 -14.79
C ALA A 209 -8.25 0.54 -14.70
N ASP A 210 -8.17 1.21 -13.54
CA ASP A 210 -7.32 2.37 -13.34
C ASP A 210 -5.84 2.01 -13.14
N PHE A 211 -5.54 0.76 -12.82
CA PHE A 211 -4.18 0.28 -12.58
C PHE A 211 -3.53 -0.38 -13.80
N LEU A 212 -4.32 -0.68 -14.84
CA LEU A 212 -3.85 -1.36 -16.04
C LEU A 212 -3.24 -0.36 -17.03
N LYS A 213 -2.03 -0.66 -17.53
CA LYS A 213 -1.41 0.08 -18.64
C LYS A 213 -2.13 -0.23 -19.95
N GLY A 214 -2.79 0.76 -20.55
CA GLY A 214 -3.32 0.70 -21.92
C GLY A 214 -4.50 -0.25 -22.10
N ALA A 215 -5.71 0.31 -22.16
CA ALA A 215 -6.80 -0.29 -22.93
C ALA A 215 -6.79 0.29 -24.36
#